data_AF-Q0F0Y0-F1
#
_entry.id   AF-Q0F0Y0-F1
#
_cell.length_a   1.000
_cell.length_b   1.000
_cell.length_c   1.000
_cell.angle_alpha   90.00
_cell.angle_beta   90.00
_cell.angle_gamma   90.00
#
_symmetry.space_group_name_H-M   'P 1'
#
loop_
_entity.id
_entity.type
_entity.pdbx_description
1 polymer ?
#
loop_
_entity_poly.entity_id
_entity_poly.type
_entity_poly.pdbx_seq_one_letter_code
_entity_poly.pdbx_strand_id
1 'polypeptide(L)' 'MLVMLFLLFSIPIGIFTAWFAWQAFKVGKRGAAWGMSGLSLVCFASAAVLLTWIYALSLS' A
#
# COMPACT_ATOMS: atom_id res chain seq x y z
N MET A 1 9.00 11.68 -12.88
CA MET A 1 7.60 12.06 -12.56
C MET A 1 6.70 10.86 -12.26
N LEU A 2 6.63 9.84 -13.12
CA LEU A 2 5.78 8.65 -12.93
C LEU A 2 5.95 7.95 -11.57
N VAL A 3 7.21 7.71 -11.15
CA VAL A 3 7.52 7.07 -9.85
C VAL A 3 7.04 7.90 -8.65
N MET A 4 7.12 9.22 -8.77
CA MET A 4 6.73 10.16 -7.71
C MET A 4 5.20 10.20 -7.56
N LEU A 5 4.47 10.20 -8.67
CA LEU A 5 3.01 10.02 -8.67
C LEU A 5 2.62 8.64 -8.14
N PHE A 6 3.37 7.59 -8.50
CA PHE A 6 3.17 6.24 -7.97
C PHE A 6 3.28 6.20 -6.45
N LEU A 7 4.30 6.83 -5.87
CA LEU A 7 4.46 6.97 -4.41
C LEU A 7 3.32 7.76 -3.78
N LEU A 8 2.97 8.91 -4.36
CA LEU A 8 1.94 9.80 -3.85
C LEU A 8 0.56 9.13 -3.81
N PHE A 9 0.26 8.26 -4.78
CA PHE A 9 -1.00 7.52 -4.82
C PHE A 9 -0.92 6.14 -4.13
N SER A 10 0.25 5.49 -4.07
CA SER A 10 0.42 4.18 -3.41
C SER A 10 0.09 4.22 -1.92
N ILE A 11 0.46 5.30 -1.24
CA ILE A 11 0.18 5.48 0.20
C ILE A 11 -1.34 5.61 0.45
N PRO A 12 -2.08 6.55 -0.17
CA PRO A 12 -3.52 6.66 0.02
C PRO A 12 -4.29 5.44 -0.50
N ILE A 13 -3.85 4.79 -1.58
CA ILE A 13 -4.43 3.52 -2.05
C ILE A 13 -4.20 2.41 -1.01
N GLY A 14 -3.02 2.32 -0.42
CA GLY A 14 -2.70 1.38 0.67
C GLY A 14 -3.56 1.59 1.91
N ILE A 15 -3.75 2.85 2.32
CA ILE A 15 -4.62 3.20 3.46
C ILE A 15 -6.08 2.88 3.13
N PHE A 16 -6.55 3.21 1.94
CA PHE A 16 -7.92 2.93 1.50
C PHE A 16 -8.22 1.43 1.45
N THR A 17 -7.30 0.63 0.91
CA THR A 17 -7.44 -0.84 0.85
C THR A 17 -7.39 -1.47 2.24
N ALA A 18 -6.54 -0.98 3.15
CA ALA A 18 -6.52 -1.41 4.55
C ALA A 18 -7.82 -1.07 5.30
N TRP A 19 -8.34 0.14 5.11
CA TRP A 19 -9.64 0.54 5.66
C TRP A 19 -10.78 -0.32 5.12
N PHE A 20 -10.78 -0.58 3.81
CA PHE A 20 -11.79 -1.42 3.17
C PHE A 20 -11.70 -2.88 3.65
N ALA A 21 -10.49 -3.42 3.83
CA ALA A 21 -10.29 -4.75 4.42
C ALA A 21 -10.87 -4.84 5.83
N TRP A 22 -10.66 -3.80 6.65
CA TRP A 22 -11.25 -3.72 8.00
C TRP A 22 -12.78 -3.70 7.96
N GLN A 23 -13.39 -2.91 7.07
CA GLN A 23 -14.85 -2.89 6.91
C GLN A 23 -15.39 -4.23 6.39
N ALA A 24 -14.73 -4.85 5.41
CA ALA A 24 -15.10 -6.15 4.88
C ALA A 24 -15.04 -7.25 5.95
N PHE A 25 -14.06 -7.16 6.86
CA PHE A 25 -13.95 -8.06 8.00
C PHE A 25 -15.13 -7.88 8.98
N LYS A 26 -15.53 -6.64 9.28
CA LYS A 26 -16.70 -6.35 10.14
C LYS A 26 -18.01 -6.90 9.57
N VAL A 27 -18.17 -6.92 8.24
CA VAL A 27 -19.37 -7.43 7.56
C VAL A 27 -19.30 -8.97 7.33
N GLY A 28 -18.28 -9.66 7.88
CA GLY A 28 -18.14 -11.11 7.77
C GLY A 28 -17.66 -11.60 6.40
N LYS A 29 -17.33 -10.69 5.47
CA LYS A 29 -16.82 -11.01 4.13
C LYS A 29 -15.31 -11.27 4.18
N ARG A 30 -14.93 -12.37 4.86
CA ARG A 30 -13.53 -12.74 5.11
C ARG A 30 -12.70 -12.87 3.82
N GLY A 31 -13.24 -13.45 2.75
CA GLY A 31 -12.51 -13.58 1.48
C GLY A 31 -12.09 -12.24 0.87
N ALA A 32 -13.00 -11.26 0.86
CA ALA A 32 -12.69 -9.92 0.38
C ALA A 32 -11.73 -9.17 1.31
N ALA A 33 -11.84 -9.39 2.63
CA ALA A 33 -10.91 -8.80 3.60
C ALA A 33 -9.47 -9.28 3.38
N TRP A 34 -9.25 -10.59 3.20
CA TRP A 34 -7.92 -11.14 2.91
C TRP A 34 -7.35 -10.63 1.58
N GLY A 35 -8.17 -10.57 0.53
CA GLY A 35 -7.75 -10.02 -0.77
C GLY A 35 -7.31 -8.55 -0.67
N MET A 36 -8.08 -7.73 0.05
CA MET A 36 -7.79 -6.30 0.21
C MET A 36 -6.61 -6.05 1.16
N SER A 37 -6.44 -6.87 2.21
CA SER A 37 -5.23 -6.83 3.04
C SER A 37 -3.97 -7.23 2.27
N GLY A 38 -4.06 -8.19 1.35
CA GLY A 38 -2.96 -8.53 0.46
C GLY A 38 -2.57 -7.35 -0.44
N LEU A 39 -3.55 -6.70 -1.04
CA LEU A 39 -3.33 -5.52 -1.89
C LEU A 39 -2.74 -4.34 -1.12
N SER A 40 -3.17 -4.10 0.12
CA SER A 40 -2.60 -3.03 0.95
C SER A 40 -1.13 -3.30 1.27
N LEU A 41 -0.79 -4.55 1.62
CA LEU A 41 0.59 -4.95 1.87
C LEU A 41 1.48 -4.76 0.64
N VAL A 42 1.00 -5.09 -0.56
CA VAL A 42 1.76 -4.86 -1.81
C VAL A 42 1.97 -3.37 -2.08
N CYS A 43 0.96 -2.52 -1.84
CA CYS A 43 1.12 -1.06 -1.95
C CYS A 43 2.14 -0.52 -0.94
N PHE A 44 2.07 -0.93 0.33
CA PHE A 44 3.03 -0.49 1.34
C PHE A 44 4.43 -1.02 1.09
N ALA A 45 4.58 -2.27 0.66
CA ALA A 45 5.87 -2.85 0.28
C ALA A 45 6.49 -2.11 -0.91
N SER A 46 5.69 -1.77 -1.93
CA SER A 46 6.16 -1.01 -3.09
C SER A 46 6.61 0.40 -2.69
N ALA A 47 5.87 1.07 -1.81
CA ALA A 47 6.27 2.35 -1.26
C ALA A 47 7.56 2.25 -0.44
N ALA A 48 7.72 1.22 0.39
CA ALA A 48 8.92 0.98 1.19
C ALA A 48 10.16 0.73 0.34
N VAL A 49 10.07 -0.11 -0.70
CA VAL A 49 11.18 -0.39 -1.63
C VAL A 49 11.64 0.91 -2.29
N LEU A 50 10.71 1.73 -2.79
CA LEU A 50 11.05 3.01 -3.41
C LEU A 50 11.67 4.00 -2.41
N LEU A 51 11.15 4.04 -1.18
CA LEU A 51 11.68 4.93 -0.13
C LEU A 51 13.10 4.51 0.28
N THR A 52 13.37 3.20 0.35
CA THR A 52 14.71 2.65 0.60
C THR A 52 15.67 3.00 -0.53
N TRP A 53 15.20 2.97 -1.78
CA TRP A 53 15.99 3.32 -2.95
C TRP A 53 16.35 4.81 -2.99
N ILE A 54 15.40 5.69 -2.66
CA ILE A 54 15.63 7.13 -2.52
C ILE A 54 16.63 7.41 -1.39
N TYR A 55 16.48 6.72 -0.26
CA TYR A 55 17.41 6.86 0.87
C TYR A 55 18.83 6.42 0.49
N ALA A 56 18.98 5.29 -0.21
CA ALA A 56 20.28 4.82 -0.70
C ALA A 56 20.94 5.83 -1.65
N LEU A 57 20.17 6.43 -2.56
CA LEU A 57 20.65 7.49 -3.46
C LEU A 57 21.01 8.80 -2.74
N SER A 58 20.38 9.09 -1.61
CA SER A 58 20.71 10.29 -0.81
C SER A 58 22.01 10.16 -0.02
N LEU A 59 22.47 8.92 0.18
CA LEU A 59 23.72 8.60 0.88
C LEU A 59 24.94 8.51 -0.07
N SER A 60 24.71 8.39 -1.38
CA SER A 60 25.73 8.32 -2.44
C SER A 60 26.03 9.69 -3.01
#